data_AF-A0A1C6FTX2-F1
#
_entry.id   AF-A0A1C6FTX2-F1
#
_cell.length_a   1.000
_cell.length_b   1.000
_cell.length_c   1.000
_cell.angle_alpha   90.00
_cell.angle_beta   90.00
_cell.angle_gamma   90.00
#
_symmetry.space_group_name_H-M   'P 1'
#
loop_
_entity.id
_entity.type
_entity.pdbx_description
1 polymer ?
#
loop_
_entity_poly.entity_id
_entity_poly.type
_entity_poly.pdbx_seq_one_letter_code
_entity_poly.pdbx_strand_id
1 'polypeptide(L)'
;MDNRKLLERINELKSKLNKLQNLVPESIEGEIQYSTNITTGKSLYDIANTALKYEKRDCCGMLEKYLYGETEDKVCALYGLRQTGKTTLIRHLIQNMSSEDISKTVYIKINPTDTMAKLNFDMKKLCHQGYKYIFIDEITLMQDFIDAAAVLSDVYCAMGMKIVLSGADSLGFWFAANEELYNRVKMIPTTFISFREYARLLHTDSIDEYIRYGGILHAEEIDFDNKELPAKETVFNINEWMRRYIDTAVSKNIQHSLVCCKDGGQFRHLYTLYEAKEFTGAINRVIEDMNYKFVLEVLTRESIHNDLKLSEKNMRSQSDSEKHAEVVDAVIKRLSDRLEIRGRDAQKIGITRTHIEEIKEYLKALDLIYCGPVETTAAGTEPYENIIFTQPSIRYCQAQVLVYSLMNDNAFSEISEYDKCDIIGRILDAVRGRMMKDIVLLETSKAKRTKKVFRLQFDADEFDMVVYDSETNTCKIYDIQYSREVVHHKYIKLFDEKKCLACENKYGKITERVVIYQGESYIAENGVQYINAEEYLKAL
;
A
#
# COMPACT_ATOMS: atom_id res chain seq x y z
N MET A 1 83.03 -23.23 25.10
CA MET A 1 82.32 -22.68 26.29
C MET A 1 81.05 -21.89 25.94
N ASP A 2 80.64 -21.79 24.67
CA ASP A 2 79.54 -20.88 24.27
C ASP A 2 78.15 -21.53 24.12
N ASN A 3 78.07 -22.82 23.78
CA ASN A 3 76.78 -23.47 23.54
C ASN A 3 75.92 -23.64 24.79
N ARG A 4 76.53 -23.75 25.98
CA ARG A 4 75.78 -23.92 27.24
C ARG A 4 75.06 -22.64 27.65
N LYS A 5 75.71 -21.49 27.47
CA LYS A 5 75.11 -20.16 27.70
C LYS A 5 74.00 -19.85 26.69
N LEU A 6 74.17 -20.27 25.43
CA LEU A 6 73.12 -20.16 24.41
C LEU A 6 71.89 -21.02 24.74
N LEU A 7 72.09 -22.26 25.19
CA LEU A 7 71.00 -23.14 25.63
C LEU A 7 70.25 -22.61 26.85
N GLU A 8 70.97 -22.07 27.84
CA GLU A 8 70.35 -21.39 28.99
C GLU A 8 69.55 -20.16 28.54
N ARG A 9 70.09 -19.35 27.63
CA ARG A 9 69.41 -18.17 27.11
C ARG A 9 68.16 -18.52 26.30
N ILE A 10 68.18 -19.60 25.52
CA ILE A 10 67.01 -20.10 24.78
C ILE A 10 65.94 -20.60 25.75
N ASN A 11 66.31 -21.32 26.80
CA ASN A 11 65.35 -21.79 27.82
C ASN A 11 64.78 -20.63 28.64
N GLU A 12 65.59 -19.62 28.95
CA GLU A 12 65.16 -18.40 29.63
C GLU A 12 64.17 -17.59 28.76
N LEU A 13 64.46 -17.47 27.45
CA LEU A 13 63.57 -16.81 26.48
C LEU A 13 62.28 -17.58 26.26
N LYS A 14 62.31 -18.93 26.21
CA LYS A 14 61.10 -19.77 26.14
C LYS A 14 60.25 -19.64 27.40
N SER A 15 60.88 -19.59 28.58
CA SER A 15 60.19 -19.34 29.85
C SER A 15 59.53 -17.96 29.88
N LYS A 16 60.23 -16.92 29.41
CA LYS A 16 59.67 -15.56 29.26
C LYS A 16 58.56 -15.51 28.22
N LEU A 17 58.68 -16.23 27.11
CA LEU A 17 57.64 -16.33 26.09
C LEU A 17 56.37 -17.00 26.66
N ASN A 18 56.49 -18.12 27.37
CA ASN A 18 55.34 -18.78 28.02
C ASN A 18 54.70 -17.89 29.09
N LYS A 19 55.50 -17.16 29.88
CA LYS A 19 54.95 -16.20 30.86
C LYS A 19 54.24 -15.04 30.19
N LEU A 20 54.74 -14.56 29.05
CA LEU A 20 54.09 -13.51 28.26
C LEU A 20 52.84 -14.05 27.54
N GLN A 21 52.84 -15.28 27.04
CA GLN A 21 51.66 -15.95 26.48
C GLN A 21 50.57 -16.22 27.52
N ASN A 22 50.94 -16.40 28.79
CA ASN A 22 50.00 -16.50 29.90
C ASN A 22 49.54 -15.13 30.44
N LEU A 23 50.16 -14.02 30.00
CA LEU A 23 49.80 -12.63 30.33
C LEU A 23 49.07 -11.91 29.20
N VAL A 24 49.24 -12.39 27.96
CA VAL A 24 48.29 -12.15 26.87
C VAL A 24 47.07 -13.01 27.20
N PRO A 25 45.85 -12.45 27.28
CA PRO A 25 44.66 -13.27 27.40
C PRO A 25 44.70 -14.33 26.30
N GLU A 26 44.60 -15.62 26.67
CA GLU A 26 44.24 -16.67 25.72
C GLU A 26 43.10 -16.11 24.87
N SER A 27 43.37 -15.88 23.58
CA SER A 27 42.39 -15.47 22.56
C SER A 27 41.22 -14.62 23.08
N ILE A 28 41.20 -13.33 22.77
CA ILE A 28 39.92 -12.63 22.58
C ILE A 28 39.27 -13.16 21.27
N GLU A 29 39.04 -14.48 21.22
CA GLU A 29 37.93 -15.11 20.52
C GLU A 29 36.90 -15.48 21.60
N GLY A 30 36.63 -14.55 22.53
CA GLY A 30 35.33 -14.58 23.19
C GLY A 30 34.31 -14.39 22.08
N GLU A 31 33.37 -15.33 21.93
CA GLU A 31 32.19 -15.14 21.09
C GLU A 31 31.72 -13.70 21.30
N ILE A 32 31.82 -12.88 20.25
CA ILE A 32 31.46 -11.46 20.35
C ILE A 32 29.97 -11.45 20.59
N GLN A 33 29.59 -11.37 21.87
CA GLN A 33 28.21 -11.44 22.26
C GLN A 33 27.57 -10.09 21.94
N TYR A 34 26.71 -10.11 20.92
CA TYR A 34 25.83 -9.01 20.60
C TYR A 34 24.62 -9.02 21.52
N SER A 35 24.05 -7.84 21.77
CA SER A 35 22.86 -7.69 22.59
C SER A 35 21.57 -7.91 21.79
N THR A 36 21.65 -7.72 20.47
CA THR A 36 20.58 -7.91 19.49
C THR A 36 20.83 -9.16 18.64
N ASN A 37 19.81 -9.60 17.91
CA ASN A 37 19.91 -10.78 17.05
C ASN A 37 20.60 -10.41 15.72
N ILE A 38 21.89 -10.76 15.62
CA ILE A 38 22.76 -10.39 14.50
C ILE A 38 23.17 -11.62 13.69
N THR A 39 23.07 -11.51 12.37
CA THR A 39 23.56 -12.49 11.39
C THR A 39 24.65 -11.87 10.52
N THR A 40 25.77 -12.60 10.36
CA THR A 40 26.92 -12.19 9.54
C THR A 40 27.55 -13.38 8.83
N GLY A 41 28.37 -13.12 7.80
CA GLY A 41 29.14 -14.17 7.13
C GLY A 41 28.25 -15.16 6.36
N LYS A 42 28.57 -16.46 6.45
CA LYS A 42 27.94 -17.49 5.59
C LYS A 42 26.43 -17.64 5.80
N SER A 43 25.93 -17.39 7.02
CA SER A 43 24.50 -17.49 7.33
C SER A 43 23.65 -16.40 6.65
N LEU A 44 24.27 -15.32 6.14
CA LEU A 44 23.57 -14.34 5.30
C LEU A 44 23.06 -14.97 4.00
N TYR A 45 23.79 -15.93 3.43
CA TYR A 45 23.35 -16.63 2.21
C TYR A 45 22.10 -17.46 2.46
N ASP A 46 21.99 -18.10 3.62
CA ASP A 46 20.80 -18.91 3.97
C ASP A 46 19.54 -18.03 4.05
N ILE A 47 19.66 -16.85 4.66
CA ILE A 47 18.59 -15.86 4.71
C ILE A 47 18.24 -15.37 3.29
N ALA A 48 19.26 -15.05 2.48
CA ALA A 48 19.10 -14.49 1.14
C ALA A 48 18.49 -15.50 0.13
N ASN A 49 18.86 -16.78 0.23
CA ASN A 49 18.42 -17.85 -0.68
C ASN A 49 16.90 -18.04 -0.68
N THR A 50 16.22 -17.76 0.43
CA THR A 50 14.76 -17.85 0.52
C THR A 50 14.02 -16.89 -0.42
N ALA A 51 14.71 -15.85 -0.92
CA ALA A 51 14.13 -14.87 -1.83
C ALA A 51 14.29 -15.27 -3.32
N LEU A 52 15.12 -16.25 -3.66
CA LEU A 52 15.37 -16.67 -5.05
C LEU A 52 14.13 -17.16 -5.79
N LYS A 53 13.14 -17.67 -5.06
CA LYS A 53 11.85 -18.11 -5.62
C LYS A 53 10.92 -16.96 -6.00
N TYR A 54 11.23 -15.73 -5.59
CA TYR A 54 10.42 -14.55 -5.85
C TYR A 54 11.10 -13.62 -6.82
N GLU A 55 10.32 -13.03 -7.72
CA GLU A 55 10.80 -11.96 -8.58
C GLU A 55 11.12 -10.68 -7.80
N LYS A 56 12.06 -9.87 -8.32
CA LYS A 56 12.48 -8.61 -7.69
C LYS A 56 11.38 -7.56 -7.78
N ARG A 57 11.25 -6.69 -6.78
CA ARG A 57 10.34 -5.53 -6.84
C ARG A 57 10.96 -4.34 -7.58
N ASP A 58 10.12 -3.47 -8.13
CA ASP A 58 10.54 -2.29 -8.90
C ASP A 58 11.34 -1.30 -8.03
N CYS A 59 11.03 -1.23 -6.72
CA CYS A 59 11.75 -0.38 -5.78
C CYS A 59 13.17 -0.89 -5.41
N CYS A 60 13.57 -2.10 -5.81
CA CYS A 60 14.93 -2.62 -5.59
C CYS A 60 16.00 -1.67 -6.13
N GLY A 61 15.79 -1.08 -7.32
CA GLY A 61 16.75 -0.16 -7.92
C GLY A 61 16.99 1.12 -7.09
N MET A 62 15.99 1.56 -6.32
CA MET A 62 16.15 2.74 -5.44
C MET A 62 17.05 2.46 -4.23
N LEU A 63 17.04 1.20 -3.77
CA LEU A 63 17.89 0.72 -2.68
C LEU A 63 19.31 0.48 -3.13
N GLU A 64 19.51 -0.17 -4.28
CA GLU A 64 20.85 -0.37 -4.86
C GLU A 64 21.53 0.98 -5.08
N LYS A 65 20.80 1.97 -5.62
CA LYS A 65 21.28 3.36 -5.74
C LYS A 65 21.67 4.01 -4.41
N TYR A 66 21.03 3.62 -3.30
CA TYR A 66 21.38 4.14 -1.98
C TYR A 66 22.64 3.45 -1.42
N LEU A 67 22.69 2.12 -1.52
CA LEU A 67 23.81 1.32 -1.01
C LEU A 67 25.13 1.66 -1.70
N TYR A 68 25.10 1.76 -3.03
CA TYR A 68 26.31 1.97 -3.85
C TYR A 68 26.49 3.42 -4.31
N GLY A 69 25.54 4.30 -4.00
CA GLY A 69 25.64 5.73 -4.35
C GLY A 69 26.45 6.54 -3.35
N GLU A 70 26.71 7.80 -3.72
CA GLU A 70 27.46 8.78 -2.94
C GLU A 70 26.69 9.40 -1.76
N THR A 71 25.45 8.93 -1.48
CA THR A 71 24.68 9.47 -0.35
C THR A 71 25.36 9.10 0.96
N GLU A 72 26.07 10.06 1.52
CA GLU A 72 26.65 10.01 2.86
C GLU A 72 25.65 10.64 3.85
N ASP A 73 25.70 10.24 5.12
CA ASP A 73 24.93 10.82 6.23
C ASP A 73 23.40 10.61 6.27
N LYS A 74 22.84 9.72 5.44
CA LYS A 74 21.40 9.38 5.50
C LYS A 74 21.16 7.90 5.72
N VAL A 75 20.17 7.58 6.55
CA VAL A 75 19.61 6.22 6.62
C VAL A 75 18.60 6.00 5.49
N CYS A 76 18.38 4.75 5.08
CA CYS A 76 17.33 4.39 4.14
C CYS A 76 16.22 3.63 4.85
N ALA A 77 14.98 4.10 4.77
CA ALA A 77 13.84 3.47 5.41
C ALA A 77 12.91 2.80 4.39
N LEU A 78 12.76 1.49 4.52
CA LEU A 78 11.78 0.67 3.83
C LEU A 78 10.51 0.59 4.68
N TYR A 79 9.51 1.35 4.28
CA TYR A 79 8.25 1.42 5.00
C TYR A 79 7.09 1.00 4.09
N GLY A 80 6.03 0.48 4.69
CA GLY A 80 4.81 0.09 4.03
C GLY A 80 4.05 -0.96 4.85
N LEU A 81 2.80 -1.22 4.48
CA LEU A 81 1.91 -2.12 5.20
C LEU A 81 2.46 -3.55 5.29
N ARG A 82 1.89 -4.37 6.18
CA ARG A 82 2.29 -5.78 6.31
C ARG A 82 2.08 -6.52 4.98
N GLN A 83 2.95 -7.50 4.73
CA GLN A 83 2.90 -8.38 3.55
C GLN A 83 3.14 -7.69 2.19
N THR A 84 3.89 -6.58 2.18
CA THR A 84 4.30 -5.85 0.96
C THR A 84 5.66 -6.26 0.40
N GLY A 85 6.31 -7.26 1.00
CA GLY A 85 7.59 -7.83 0.53
C GLY A 85 8.87 -7.16 1.05
N LYS A 86 8.81 -6.31 2.10
CA LYS A 86 9.99 -5.62 2.67
C LYS A 86 11.15 -6.56 3.03
N THR A 87 10.88 -7.65 3.75
CA THR A 87 11.92 -8.61 4.14
C THR A 87 12.47 -9.35 2.92
N THR A 88 11.61 -9.73 1.96
CA THR A 88 12.04 -10.35 0.69
C THR A 88 12.95 -9.43 -0.11
N LEU A 89 12.64 -8.13 -0.14
CA LEU A 89 13.41 -7.09 -0.79
C LEU A 89 14.83 -6.94 -0.19
N ILE A 90 14.95 -6.94 1.15
CA ILE A 90 16.26 -6.94 1.83
C ILE A 90 17.05 -8.20 1.46
N ARG A 91 16.40 -9.36 1.44
CA ARG A 91 17.03 -10.63 1.08
C ARG A 91 17.53 -10.63 -0.38
N HIS A 92 16.75 -10.08 -1.31
CA HIS A 92 17.20 -9.89 -2.70
C HIS A 92 18.44 -8.99 -2.78
N LEU A 93 18.50 -7.90 -2.00
CA LEU A 93 19.69 -7.04 -1.99
C LEU A 93 20.94 -7.79 -1.53
N ILE A 94 20.84 -8.51 -0.41
CA ILE A 94 21.95 -9.31 0.13
C ILE A 94 22.40 -10.37 -0.90
N GLN A 95 21.45 -11.00 -1.59
CA GLN A 95 21.76 -11.99 -2.63
C GLN A 95 22.51 -11.41 -3.83
N ASN A 96 22.28 -10.15 -4.19
CA ASN A 96 22.96 -9.50 -5.33
C ASN A 96 24.30 -8.85 -4.96
N MET A 97 24.70 -8.88 -3.68
CA MET A 97 25.96 -8.29 -3.25
C MET A 97 27.16 -9.08 -3.79
N SER A 98 28.25 -8.36 -4.07
CA SER A 98 29.53 -9.00 -4.36
C SER A 98 30.04 -9.78 -3.14
N SER A 99 30.92 -10.76 -3.35
CA SER A 99 31.53 -11.49 -2.23
C SER A 99 32.34 -10.59 -1.29
N GLU A 100 32.84 -9.45 -1.78
CA GLU A 100 33.48 -8.45 -0.94
C GLU A 100 32.45 -7.69 -0.11
N ASP A 101 31.38 -7.19 -0.73
CA ASP A 101 30.36 -6.40 -0.03
C ASP A 101 29.66 -7.23 1.04
N ILE A 102 29.28 -8.48 0.74
CA ILE A 102 28.61 -9.36 1.70
C ILE A 102 29.49 -9.70 2.91
N SER A 103 30.82 -9.71 2.75
CA SER A 103 31.75 -9.89 3.88
C SER A 103 31.73 -8.70 4.85
N LYS A 104 31.29 -7.53 4.37
CA LYS A 104 31.11 -6.29 5.14
C LYS A 104 29.63 -6.02 5.44
N THR A 105 28.76 -7.02 5.30
CA THR A 105 27.31 -6.90 5.52
C THR A 105 26.88 -7.51 6.85
N VAL A 106 25.89 -6.89 7.48
CA VAL A 106 25.24 -7.36 8.70
C VAL A 106 23.73 -7.31 8.52
N TYR A 107 23.06 -8.36 8.99
CA TYR A 107 21.61 -8.39 9.12
C TYR A 107 21.23 -8.48 10.60
N ILE A 108 20.41 -7.54 11.06
CA ILE A 108 19.95 -7.42 12.45
C ILE A 108 18.44 -7.60 12.45
N LYS A 109 17.92 -8.57 13.22
CA LYS A 109 16.48 -8.76 13.42
C LYS A 109 16.09 -8.26 14.80
N ILE A 110 15.30 -7.20 14.84
CA ILE A 110 14.85 -6.59 16.09
C ILE A 110 13.69 -7.38 16.69
N ASN A 111 13.72 -7.54 18.02
CA ASN A 111 12.65 -8.11 18.82
C ASN A 111 11.97 -7.03 19.66
N PRO A 112 10.72 -7.25 20.13
CA PRO A 112 10.01 -6.26 20.96
C PRO A 112 10.70 -5.91 22.30
N THR A 113 11.67 -6.71 22.76
CA THR A 113 12.44 -6.48 24.00
C THR A 113 13.78 -5.79 23.76
N ASP A 114 14.12 -5.52 22.50
CA ASP A 114 15.31 -4.75 22.14
C ASP A 114 15.06 -3.25 22.35
N THR A 115 16.15 -2.48 22.46
CA THR A 115 16.11 -1.04 22.67
C THR A 115 17.18 -0.36 21.84
N MET A 116 17.01 0.93 21.54
CA MET A 116 18.01 1.71 20.81
C MET A 116 19.36 1.75 21.55
N ALA A 117 19.36 1.65 22.88
CA ALA A 117 20.59 1.55 23.67
C ALA A 117 21.37 0.24 23.38
N LYS A 118 20.68 -0.91 23.33
CA LYS A 118 21.30 -2.21 22.96
C LYS A 118 21.81 -2.18 21.53
N LEU A 119 21.00 -1.65 20.60
CA LEU A 119 21.39 -1.52 19.20
C LEU A 119 22.62 -0.62 19.05
N ASN A 120 22.66 0.55 19.69
CA ASN A 120 23.80 1.47 19.69
C ASN A 120 25.09 0.79 20.22
N PHE A 121 24.98 -0.03 21.27
CA PHE A 121 26.12 -0.80 21.77
C PHE A 121 26.68 -1.76 20.70
N ASP A 122 25.81 -2.50 20.02
CA ASP A 122 26.23 -3.42 18.97
C ASP A 122 26.75 -2.68 17.72
N MET A 123 26.08 -1.61 17.30
CA MET A 123 26.48 -0.78 16.17
C MET A 123 27.88 -0.17 16.35
N LYS A 124 28.24 0.23 17.59
CA LYS A 124 29.63 0.64 17.89
C LYS A 124 30.61 -0.48 17.60
N LYS A 125 30.34 -1.71 18.05
CA LYS A 125 31.23 -2.86 17.79
C LYS A 125 31.37 -3.13 16.30
N LEU A 126 30.25 -3.15 15.57
CA LEU A 126 30.24 -3.40 14.13
C LEU A 126 31.05 -2.34 13.37
N CYS A 127 30.95 -1.07 13.77
CA CYS A 127 31.75 0.00 13.20
C CYS A 127 33.25 -0.20 13.42
N HIS A 128 33.67 -0.61 14.62
CA HIS A 128 35.08 -0.90 14.91
C HIS A 128 35.61 -2.11 14.13
N GLN A 129 34.73 -3.04 13.76
CA GLN A 129 35.07 -4.22 12.95
C GLN A 129 35.08 -3.94 11.44
N GLY A 130 34.73 -2.72 11.01
CA GLY A 130 34.76 -2.31 9.61
C GLY A 130 33.58 -2.82 8.78
N TYR A 131 32.46 -3.21 9.42
CA TYR A 131 31.22 -3.49 8.69
C TYR A 131 30.69 -2.21 8.04
N LYS A 132 30.19 -2.35 6.80
CA LYS A 132 29.75 -1.22 5.98
C LYS A 132 28.25 -1.23 5.74
N TYR A 133 27.66 -2.37 5.39
CA TYR A 133 26.24 -2.46 5.02
C TYR A 133 25.45 -3.08 6.16
N ILE A 134 24.51 -2.34 6.72
CA ILE A 134 23.73 -2.77 7.89
C ILE A 134 22.26 -2.79 7.52
N PHE A 135 21.64 -3.97 7.57
CA PHE A 135 20.20 -4.15 7.40
C PHE A 135 19.56 -4.40 8.76
N ILE A 136 18.66 -3.52 9.18
CA ILE A 136 17.95 -3.60 10.47
C ILE A 136 16.47 -3.86 10.18
N ASP A 137 16.02 -5.08 10.43
CA ASP A 137 14.66 -5.53 10.16
C ASP A 137 13.76 -5.43 11.40
N GLU A 138 12.55 -4.92 11.18
CA GLU A 138 11.53 -4.60 12.19
C GLU A 138 11.99 -3.61 13.27
N ILE A 139 12.75 -2.57 12.87
CA ILE A 139 13.27 -1.56 13.79
C ILE A 139 12.16 -0.87 14.60
N THR A 140 10.97 -0.73 14.00
CA THR A 140 9.82 -0.07 14.61
C THR A 140 9.19 -0.85 15.76
N LEU A 141 9.67 -2.06 16.07
CA LEU A 141 9.28 -2.78 17.29
C LEU A 141 9.93 -2.20 18.55
N MET A 142 11.02 -1.43 18.42
CA MET A 142 11.62 -0.71 19.54
C MET A 142 10.80 0.53 19.86
N GLN A 143 10.32 0.62 21.11
CA GLN A 143 9.48 1.74 21.56
C GLN A 143 10.23 3.08 21.54
N ASP A 144 11.55 3.06 21.74
CA ASP A 144 12.41 4.24 21.75
C ASP A 144 12.99 4.57 20.36
N PHE A 145 12.55 3.91 19.29
CA PHE A 145 13.06 4.13 17.93
C PHE A 145 12.82 5.57 17.46
N ILE A 146 11.58 6.05 17.52
CA ILE A 146 11.18 7.35 16.95
C ILE A 146 12.05 8.47 17.53
N ASP A 147 12.29 8.44 18.83
CA ASP A 147 12.99 9.50 19.55
C ASP A 147 14.52 9.36 19.61
N ALA A 148 15.08 8.24 19.14
CA ALA A 148 16.52 7.99 19.21
C ALA A 148 17.13 7.62 17.85
N ALA A 149 16.34 7.62 16.77
CA ALA A 149 16.78 7.22 15.44
C ALA A 149 17.92 8.08 14.88
N ALA A 150 18.06 9.34 15.30
CA ALA A 150 19.09 10.27 14.83
C ALA A 150 20.52 9.70 14.94
N VAL A 151 20.79 8.88 15.97
CA VAL A 151 22.11 8.26 16.18
C VAL A 151 22.56 7.41 14.99
N LEU A 152 21.62 6.79 14.27
CA LEU A 152 21.90 5.96 13.11
C LEU A 152 22.49 6.79 11.96
N SER A 153 21.96 7.99 11.75
CA SER A 153 22.43 8.90 10.71
C SER A 153 23.68 9.66 11.17
N ASP A 154 23.57 10.38 12.30
CA ASP A 154 24.54 11.39 12.73
C ASP A 154 25.89 10.79 13.15
N VAL A 155 25.90 9.51 13.56
CA VAL A 155 27.12 8.82 13.96
C VAL A 155 27.55 7.82 12.89
N TYR A 156 26.69 6.85 12.56
CA TYR A 156 27.13 5.69 11.80
C TYR A 156 27.15 5.93 10.29
N CYS A 157 26.11 6.57 9.74
CA CYS A 157 26.15 6.96 8.33
C CYS A 157 27.25 7.99 8.05
N ALA A 158 27.51 8.90 8.99
CA ALA A 158 28.65 9.83 8.93
C ALA A 158 30.02 9.15 8.99
N MET A 159 30.11 7.95 9.59
CA MET A 159 31.31 7.11 9.56
C MET A 159 31.39 6.22 8.30
N GLY A 160 30.50 6.40 7.33
CA GLY A 160 30.50 5.68 6.06
C GLY A 160 29.69 4.38 6.04
N MET A 161 28.90 4.09 7.09
CA MET A 161 27.98 2.95 7.09
C MET A 161 26.74 3.24 6.22
N LYS A 162 26.28 2.21 5.50
CA LYS A 162 25.04 2.23 4.74
C LYS A 162 23.98 1.45 5.51
N ILE A 163 23.06 2.18 6.14
CA ILE A 163 22.05 1.58 7.00
C ILE A 163 20.70 1.54 6.28
N VAL A 164 20.11 0.35 6.20
CA VAL A 164 18.75 0.13 5.69
C VAL A 164 17.87 -0.35 6.83
N LEU A 165 16.77 0.35 7.05
CA LEU A 165 15.79 0.11 8.09
C LEU A 165 14.53 -0.48 7.46
N SER A 166 13.93 -1.50 8.04
CA SER A 166 12.58 -1.95 7.69
C SER A 166 11.69 -2.10 8.91
N GLY A 167 10.38 -2.02 8.68
CA GLY A 167 9.39 -2.25 9.71
C GLY A 167 7.99 -2.29 9.14
N ALA A 168 7.12 -3.06 9.78
CA ALA A 168 5.70 -3.10 9.44
C ALA A 168 4.95 -1.83 9.87
N ASP A 169 5.49 -1.07 10.83
CA ASP A 169 4.86 0.15 11.33
C ASP A 169 5.31 1.36 10.51
N SER A 170 4.56 1.63 9.45
CA SER A 170 4.91 2.69 8.48
C SER A 170 4.77 4.09 9.06
N LEU A 171 3.89 4.26 10.05
CA LEU A 171 3.65 5.55 10.66
C LEU A 171 4.81 5.93 11.60
N GLY A 172 5.47 4.96 12.25
CA GLY A 172 6.64 5.20 13.08
C GLY A 172 7.81 5.77 12.28
N PHE A 173 8.01 5.30 11.04
CA PHE A 173 8.96 5.91 10.11
C PHE A 173 8.53 7.31 9.67
N TRP A 174 7.24 7.54 9.47
CA TRP A 174 6.73 8.86 9.11
C TRP A 174 6.97 9.89 10.23
N PHE A 175 6.72 9.52 11.49
CA PHE A 175 7.03 10.35 12.66
C PHE A 175 8.53 10.60 12.77
N ALA A 176 9.35 9.53 12.76
CA ALA A 176 10.80 9.68 12.81
C ALA A 176 11.33 10.57 11.68
N ALA A 177 10.82 10.44 10.45
CA ALA A 177 11.21 11.25 9.31
C ALA A 177 10.82 12.74 9.43
N ASN A 178 9.79 13.07 10.21
CA ASN A 178 9.36 14.44 10.48
C ASN A 178 9.99 15.04 11.76
N GLU A 179 10.66 14.21 12.56
CA GLU A 179 11.28 14.58 13.83
C GLU A 179 12.80 14.28 13.78
N GLU A 180 13.27 13.24 14.49
CA GLU A 180 14.69 12.94 14.68
C GLU A 180 15.47 12.68 13.37
N LEU A 181 14.81 12.10 12.36
CA LEU A 181 15.39 11.82 11.04
C LEU A 181 15.03 12.88 9.98
N TYR A 182 14.57 14.07 10.36
CA TYR A 182 14.26 15.14 9.42
C TYR A 182 15.45 15.47 8.51
N ASN A 183 15.24 15.41 7.19
CA ASN A 183 16.27 15.51 6.13
C ASN A 183 17.40 14.47 6.16
N ARG A 184 17.39 13.53 7.11
CA ARG A 184 18.39 12.48 7.36
C ARG A 184 17.96 11.08 6.90
N VAL A 185 16.76 10.95 6.34
CA VAL A 185 16.23 9.67 5.85
C VAL A 185 15.86 9.71 4.37
N LYS A 186 16.19 8.65 3.65
CA LYS A 186 15.64 8.34 2.33
C LYS A 186 14.49 7.35 2.50
N MET A 187 13.27 7.84 2.30
CA MET A 187 12.04 7.07 2.43
C MET A 187 11.75 6.31 1.12
N ILE A 188 11.60 4.98 1.21
CA ILE A 188 11.21 4.12 0.09
C ILE A 188 9.90 3.38 0.45
N PRO A 189 8.75 3.81 -0.11
CA PRO A 189 7.46 3.18 0.16
C PRO A 189 7.36 1.82 -0.55
N THR A 190 6.69 0.88 0.11
CA THR A 190 6.43 -0.48 -0.42
C THR A 190 4.94 -0.82 -0.50
N THR A 191 4.06 0.00 0.09
CA THR A 191 2.60 -0.24 0.15
C THR A 191 1.98 -0.32 -1.24
N PHE A 192 2.23 0.68 -2.08
CA PHE A 192 1.75 0.69 -3.45
C PHE A 192 2.51 -0.33 -4.31
N ILE A 193 1.76 -1.19 -5.02
CA ILE A 193 2.26 -2.16 -6.00
C ILE A 193 1.49 -1.87 -7.28
N SER A 194 2.16 -1.35 -8.30
CA SER A 194 1.50 -1.07 -9.58
C SER A 194 0.96 -2.36 -10.21
N PHE A 195 -0.06 -2.25 -11.05
CA PHE A 195 -0.56 -3.38 -11.83
C PHE A 195 0.56 -4.05 -12.62
N ARG A 196 1.42 -3.29 -13.29
CA ARG A 196 2.57 -3.82 -14.04
C ARG A 196 3.47 -4.69 -13.18
N GLU A 197 3.79 -4.21 -11.99
CA GLU A 197 4.65 -4.92 -11.06
C GLU A 197 3.95 -6.15 -10.50
N TYR A 198 2.69 -6.02 -10.08
CA TYR A 198 1.89 -7.13 -9.60
C TYR A 198 1.78 -8.25 -10.65
N ALA A 199 1.49 -7.88 -11.89
CA ALA A 199 1.34 -8.81 -13.00
C ALA A 199 2.60 -9.64 -13.24
N ARG A 200 3.75 -8.97 -13.17
CA ARG A 200 5.05 -9.62 -13.26
C ARG A 200 5.33 -10.51 -12.04
N LEU A 201 5.09 -10.01 -10.82
CA LEU A 201 5.40 -10.74 -9.58
C LEU A 201 4.57 -12.02 -9.40
N LEU A 202 3.31 -12.03 -9.86
CA LEU A 202 2.39 -13.15 -9.68
C LEU A 202 2.04 -13.87 -11.00
N HIS A 203 2.69 -13.50 -12.10
CA HIS A 203 2.48 -14.10 -13.42
C HIS A 203 1.00 -14.09 -13.88
N THR A 204 0.29 -12.99 -13.62
CA THR A 204 -1.10 -12.79 -14.02
C THR A 204 -1.28 -11.48 -14.74
N ASP A 205 -2.08 -11.48 -15.80
CA ASP A 205 -2.34 -10.29 -16.59
C ASP A 205 -3.75 -9.73 -16.36
N SER A 206 -4.48 -10.25 -15.39
CA SER A 206 -5.89 -9.94 -15.18
C SER A 206 -6.10 -8.72 -14.29
N ILE A 207 -6.73 -7.67 -14.82
CA ILE A 207 -7.17 -6.51 -14.01
C ILE A 207 -8.17 -6.92 -12.93
N ASP A 208 -8.97 -7.96 -13.19
CA ASP A 208 -9.94 -8.48 -12.22
C ASP A 208 -9.27 -9.19 -11.04
N GLU A 209 -8.18 -9.92 -11.29
CA GLU A 209 -7.39 -10.52 -10.22
C GLU A 209 -6.66 -9.43 -9.42
N TYR A 210 -6.10 -8.43 -10.10
CA TYR A 210 -5.48 -7.30 -9.41
C TYR A 210 -6.49 -6.54 -8.53
N ILE A 211 -7.74 -6.35 -8.97
CA ILE A 211 -8.78 -5.74 -8.13
C ILE A 211 -9.05 -6.59 -6.86
N ARG A 212 -9.08 -7.92 -6.99
CA ARG A 212 -9.39 -8.84 -5.88
C ARG A 212 -8.24 -9.01 -4.89
N TYR A 213 -7.01 -9.06 -5.40
CA TYR A 213 -5.84 -9.53 -4.65
C TYR A 213 -4.68 -8.53 -4.62
N GLY A 214 -4.76 -7.47 -5.42
CA GLY A 214 -3.70 -6.47 -5.54
C GLY A 214 -3.40 -5.76 -4.22
N GLY A 215 -2.13 -5.46 -4.04
CA GLY A 215 -1.60 -4.78 -2.83
C GLY A 215 -1.10 -5.72 -1.73
N ILE A 216 -1.45 -7.01 -1.75
CA ILE A 216 -1.01 -8.01 -0.76
C ILE A 216 -0.38 -9.19 -1.50
N LEU A 217 0.92 -9.44 -1.26
CA LEU A 217 1.71 -10.42 -2.03
C LEU A 217 1.54 -11.89 -1.59
N HIS A 218 0.70 -12.17 -0.58
CA HIS A 218 0.45 -13.53 -0.05
C HIS A 218 -1.02 -13.96 -0.23
N ALA A 219 -1.64 -13.58 -1.35
CA ALA A 219 -3.03 -13.92 -1.66
C ALA A 219 -3.29 -15.42 -1.87
N GLU A 220 -2.24 -16.25 -2.06
CA GLU A 220 -2.34 -17.71 -2.25
C GLU A 220 -3.00 -18.45 -1.06
N GLU A 221 -3.07 -17.83 0.13
CA GLU A 221 -3.73 -18.41 1.32
C GLU A 221 -5.24 -18.12 1.38
N ILE A 222 -5.78 -17.35 0.44
CA ILE A 222 -7.17 -16.93 0.45
C ILE A 222 -7.87 -17.50 -0.79
N ASP A 223 -8.50 -18.66 -0.62
CA ASP A 223 -9.28 -19.30 -1.66
C ASP A 223 -10.64 -18.58 -1.81
N PHE A 224 -10.71 -17.58 -2.69
CA PHE A 224 -11.97 -16.93 -3.07
C PHE A 224 -12.64 -17.59 -4.29
N ASP A 225 -12.05 -18.68 -4.83
CA ASP A 225 -12.27 -19.14 -6.20
C ASP A 225 -13.31 -20.27 -6.34
N ASN A 226 -14.09 -20.53 -5.29
CA ASN A 226 -15.31 -21.32 -5.45
C ASN A 226 -16.31 -20.52 -6.30
N LYS A 227 -16.29 -20.80 -7.61
CA LYS A 227 -17.18 -20.28 -8.65
C LYS A 227 -18.63 -20.73 -8.49
N GLU A 228 -18.91 -21.65 -7.59
CA GLU A 228 -20.24 -21.88 -7.03
C GLU A 228 -20.35 -20.98 -5.81
N LEU A 229 -21.34 -20.05 -5.81
CA LEU A 229 -21.83 -19.26 -4.67
C LEU A 229 -20.85 -19.24 -3.48
N PRO A 230 -20.17 -18.12 -3.14
CA PRO A 230 -19.40 -18.12 -1.90
C PRO A 230 -20.38 -18.48 -0.78
N ALA A 231 -20.20 -19.68 -0.20
CA ALA A 231 -21.04 -20.14 0.87
C ALA A 231 -21.05 -19.03 1.94
N LYS A 232 -22.12 -18.92 2.75
CA LYS A 232 -22.14 -17.96 3.86
C LYS A 232 -20.85 -18.04 4.70
N GLU A 233 -20.24 -19.22 4.77
CA GLU A 233 -18.94 -19.50 5.35
C GLU A 233 -17.76 -18.79 4.66
N THR A 234 -17.69 -18.76 3.32
CA THR A 234 -16.66 -18.05 2.55
C THR A 234 -16.71 -16.54 2.80
N VAL A 235 -17.90 -15.92 2.73
CA VAL A 235 -18.06 -14.47 2.99
C VAL A 235 -17.72 -14.13 4.45
N PHE A 236 -18.12 -14.99 5.39
CA PHE A 236 -17.76 -14.84 6.80
C PHE A 236 -16.24 -14.90 7.01
N ASN A 237 -15.57 -15.87 6.40
CA ASN A 237 -14.11 -16.03 6.49
C ASN A 237 -13.37 -14.82 5.89
N ILE A 238 -13.84 -14.31 4.75
CA ILE A 238 -13.28 -13.11 4.12
C ILE A 238 -13.43 -11.90 5.05
N ASN A 239 -14.61 -11.70 5.64
CA ASN A 239 -14.87 -10.60 6.56
C ASN A 239 -13.99 -10.69 7.82
N GLU A 240 -13.89 -11.88 8.43
CA GLU A 240 -13.02 -12.13 9.60
C GLU A 240 -11.55 -11.86 9.26
N TRP A 241 -11.05 -12.41 8.15
CA TRP A 241 -9.67 -12.23 7.72
C TRP A 241 -9.36 -10.75 7.48
N MET A 242 -10.23 -10.06 6.76
CA MET A 242 -10.02 -8.67 6.36
C MET A 242 -10.13 -7.73 7.57
N ARG A 243 -11.04 -8.00 8.53
CA ARG A 243 -11.06 -7.33 9.84
C ARG A 243 -9.76 -7.53 10.61
N ARG A 244 -9.25 -8.76 10.69
CA ARG A 244 -7.97 -9.06 11.35
C ARG A 244 -6.80 -8.36 10.67
N TYR A 245 -6.81 -8.28 9.34
CA TYR A 245 -5.78 -7.57 8.58
C TYR A 245 -5.81 -6.07 8.92
N ILE A 246 -6.96 -5.39 8.81
CA ILE A 246 -7.07 -3.97 9.16
C ILE A 246 -6.67 -3.74 10.62
N ASP A 247 -7.18 -4.55 11.55
CA ASP A 247 -6.86 -4.41 12.98
C ASP A 247 -5.37 -4.50 13.24
N THR A 248 -4.66 -5.43 12.59
CA THR A 248 -3.25 -5.70 12.87
C THR A 248 -2.27 -4.88 12.04
N ALA A 249 -2.57 -4.65 10.76
CA ALA A 249 -1.69 -3.97 9.82
C ALA A 249 -1.93 -2.44 9.78
N VAL A 250 -3.12 -1.98 10.17
CA VAL A 250 -3.50 -0.57 10.14
C VAL A 250 -3.74 -0.06 11.56
N SER A 251 -4.82 -0.49 12.22
CA SER A 251 -5.30 0.12 13.47
C SER A 251 -4.30 -0.01 14.63
N LYS A 252 -3.79 -1.21 14.89
CA LYS A 252 -2.78 -1.44 15.95
C LYS A 252 -1.44 -0.78 15.63
N ASN A 253 -1.05 -0.72 14.36
CA ASN A 253 0.20 -0.06 13.96
C ASN A 253 0.10 1.46 14.18
N ILE A 254 -1.00 2.11 13.77
CA ILE A 254 -1.24 3.53 14.06
C ILE A 254 -1.21 3.77 15.57
N GLN A 255 -1.95 2.96 16.33
CA GLN A 255 -1.98 3.09 17.79
C GLN A 255 -0.58 2.92 18.40
N HIS A 256 0.18 1.91 17.96
CA HIS A 256 1.54 1.64 18.42
C HIS A 256 2.47 2.82 18.15
N SER A 257 2.49 3.33 16.92
CA SER A 257 3.26 4.51 16.53
C SER A 257 2.97 5.73 17.40
N LEU A 258 1.69 6.00 17.65
CA LEU A 258 1.27 7.16 18.45
C LEU A 258 1.70 7.02 19.92
N VAL A 259 1.69 5.80 20.48
CA VAL A 259 2.18 5.53 21.84
C VAL A 259 3.70 5.69 21.93
N CYS A 260 4.43 5.36 20.86
CA CYS A 260 5.90 5.44 20.84
C CYS A 260 6.45 6.85 20.58
N CYS A 261 5.62 7.84 20.23
CA CYS A 261 6.05 9.22 20.13
C CYS A 261 6.10 9.87 21.52
N LYS A 262 7.19 10.56 21.87
CA LYS A 262 7.26 11.35 23.11
C LYS A 262 6.09 12.35 23.22
N ASP A 263 5.69 12.58 24.47
CA ASP A 263 4.62 13.48 24.91
C ASP A 263 3.19 13.15 24.49
N GLY A 264 2.94 12.08 23.72
CA GLY A 264 1.59 11.71 23.27
C GLY A 264 0.88 12.77 22.42
N GLY A 265 1.57 13.86 22.07
CA GLY A 265 1.01 15.01 21.35
C GLY A 265 0.50 14.65 19.95
N GLN A 266 1.05 13.58 19.37
CA GLN A 266 0.58 13.04 18.09
C GLN A 266 -0.82 12.42 18.18
N PHE A 267 -1.33 12.05 19.37
CA PHE A 267 -2.71 11.61 19.47
C PHE A 267 -3.73 12.71 19.17
N ARG A 268 -3.39 13.98 19.41
CA ARG A 268 -4.29 15.13 19.23
C ARG A 268 -5.68 14.85 19.83
N HIS A 269 -6.76 14.94 19.05
CA HIS A 269 -8.13 14.70 19.53
C HIS A 269 -8.44 13.20 19.69
N LEU A 270 -7.68 12.33 19.01
CA LEU A 270 -7.85 10.87 19.10
C LEU A 270 -7.42 10.28 20.44
N TYR A 271 -6.73 11.05 21.30
CA TYR A 271 -6.35 10.59 22.65
C TYR A 271 -7.59 10.14 23.45
N THR A 272 -8.70 10.88 23.30
CA THR A 272 -9.97 10.55 23.96
C THR A 272 -10.50 9.18 23.57
N LEU A 273 -10.42 8.82 22.29
CA LEU A 273 -10.79 7.50 21.77
C LEU A 273 -9.83 6.41 22.25
N TYR A 274 -8.54 6.73 22.39
CA TYR A 274 -7.53 5.82 22.92
C TYR A 274 -7.78 5.48 24.39
N GLU A 275 -7.99 6.48 25.25
CA GLU A 275 -8.30 6.28 26.67
C GLU A 275 -9.59 5.47 26.88
N ALA A 276 -10.60 5.69 26.02
CA ALA A 276 -11.85 4.94 26.04
C ALA A 276 -11.71 3.49 25.52
N LYS A 277 -10.54 3.10 24.99
CA LYS A 277 -10.28 1.83 24.28
C LYS A 277 -11.16 1.65 23.03
N GLU A 278 -11.53 2.75 22.39
CA GLU A 278 -12.38 2.81 21.19
C GLU A 278 -11.62 3.18 19.91
N PHE A 279 -10.33 3.52 20.02
CA PHE A 279 -9.48 3.95 18.91
C PHE A 279 -9.47 2.98 17.71
N THR A 280 -9.22 1.70 17.95
CA THR A 280 -9.27 0.66 16.89
C THR A 280 -10.64 0.59 16.23
N GLY A 281 -11.72 0.66 17.02
CA GLY A 281 -13.08 0.66 16.51
C GLY A 281 -13.39 1.91 15.68
N ALA A 282 -12.86 3.07 16.07
CA ALA A 282 -13.01 4.31 15.33
C ALA A 282 -12.31 4.26 13.97
N ILE A 283 -11.08 3.76 13.89
CA ILE A 283 -10.36 3.57 12.61
C ILE A 283 -11.15 2.63 11.69
N ASN A 284 -11.58 1.48 12.22
CA ASN A 284 -12.36 0.51 11.43
C ASN A 284 -13.65 1.14 10.90
N ARG A 285 -14.35 1.94 11.70
CA ARG A 285 -15.58 2.61 11.26
C ARG A 285 -15.31 3.66 10.19
N VAL A 286 -14.24 4.44 10.32
CA VAL A 286 -13.85 5.41 9.28
C VAL A 286 -13.57 4.71 7.95
N ILE A 287 -12.86 3.57 7.97
CA ILE A 287 -12.61 2.76 6.77
C ILE A 287 -13.92 2.15 6.23
N GLU A 288 -14.78 1.59 7.08
CA GLU A 288 -16.09 1.06 6.67
C GLU A 288 -16.96 2.15 6.02
N ASP A 289 -17.03 3.35 6.59
CA ASP A 289 -17.80 4.48 6.07
C ASP A 289 -17.30 4.93 4.70
N MET A 290 -15.98 4.98 4.48
CA MET A 290 -15.39 5.26 3.17
C MET A 290 -15.82 4.23 2.11
N ASN A 291 -15.98 2.96 2.50
CA ASN A 291 -16.42 1.89 1.60
C ASN A 291 -17.91 1.94 1.34
N TYR A 292 -18.71 2.24 2.36
CA TYR A 292 -20.15 2.37 2.22
C TYR A 292 -20.50 3.52 1.29
N LYS A 293 -19.86 4.68 1.46
CA LYS A 293 -19.99 5.82 0.54
C LYS A 293 -19.61 5.45 -0.88
N PHE A 294 -18.50 4.74 -1.06
CA PHE A 294 -18.08 4.27 -2.38
C PHE A 294 -19.12 3.35 -3.04
N VAL A 295 -19.64 2.34 -2.33
CA VAL A 295 -20.67 1.44 -2.89
C VAL A 295 -21.97 2.20 -3.16
N LEU A 296 -22.36 3.12 -2.29
CA LEU A 296 -23.52 3.98 -2.51
C LEU A 296 -23.35 4.83 -3.77
N GLU A 297 -22.21 5.50 -3.95
CA GLU A 297 -21.88 6.27 -5.15
C GLU A 297 -21.89 5.41 -6.42
N VAL A 298 -21.45 4.16 -6.34
CA VAL A 298 -21.56 3.22 -7.46
C VAL A 298 -23.04 3.01 -7.78
N LEU A 299 -23.86 2.65 -6.80
CA LEU A 299 -25.26 2.31 -7.04
C LEU A 299 -26.15 3.50 -7.45
N THR A 300 -25.85 4.71 -6.98
CA THR A 300 -26.65 5.92 -7.27
C THR A 300 -26.31 6.58 -8.60
N ARG A 301 -25.22 6.20 -9.27
CA ARG A 301 -24.87 6.74 -10.59
C ARG A 301 -25.89 6.29 -11.64
N GLU A 302 -26.45 7.26 -12.38
CA GLU A 302 -27.48 7.05 -13.41
C GLU A 302 -27.10 5.97 -14.44
N SER A 303 -25.81 5.82 -14.75
CA SER A 303 -25.33 4.82 -15.71
C SER A 303 -25.51 3.38 -15.23
N ILE A 304 -25.41 3.10 -13.93
CA ILE A 304 -25.62 1.74 -13.39
C ILE A 304 -27.10 1.45 -13.32
N HIS A 305 -27.90 2.44 -12.92
CA HIS A 305 -29.35 2.33 -12.97
C HIS A 305 -29.85 2.07 -14.40
N ASN A 306 -29.21 2.67 -15.41
CA ASN A 306 -29.49 2.45 -16.82
C ASN A 306 -28.82 1.18 -17.40
N ASP A 307 -27.64 0.75 -16.97
CA ASP A 307 -26.99 -0.50 -17.42
C ASP A 307 -27.70 -1.74 -16.84
N LEU A 308 -28.19 -1.63 -15.60
CA LEU A 308 -29.08 -2.63 -14.98
C LEU A 308 -30.41 -2.73 -15.74
N LYS A 309 -30.92 -1.60 -16.27
CA LYS A 309 -32.07 -1.56 -17.19
C LYS A 309 -31.72 -2.08 -18.59
N LEU A 310 -30.63 -1.64 -19.22
CA LEU A 310 -30.22 -1.97 -20.61
C LEU A 310 -29.80 -3.43 -20.80
N SER A 311 -29.54 -4.15 -19.71
CA SER A 311 -29.52 -5.63 -19.67
C SER A 311 -30.89 -6.26 -20.03
N GLU A 312 -31.89 -5.44 -20.33
CA GLU A 312 -33.19 -5.67 -20.98
C GLU A 312 -33.14 -6.69 -22.12
N LYS A 313 -32.07 -6.75 -22.91
CA LYS A 313 -32.00 -7.63 -24.09
C LYS A 313 -31.86 -9.12 -23.77
N ASN A 314 -31.43 -9.48 -22.55
CA ASN A 314 -31.29 -10.88 -22.12
C ASN A 314 -32.39 -11.33 -21.14
N MET A 315 -33.29 -10.43 -20.72
CA MET A 315 -34.36 -10.75 -19.77
C MET A 315 -35.61 -11.25 -20.50
N ARG A 316 -36.22 -12.32 -19.97
CA ARG A 316 -37.32 -13.04 -20.62
C ARG A 316 -38.63 -12.24 -20.67
N SER A 317 -38.74 -11.12 -19.95
CA SER A 317 -39.89 -10.20 -19.98
C SER A 317 -39.57 -8.80 -19.43
N GLN A 318 -40.35 -7.77 -19.83
CA GLN A 318 -40.27 -6.41 -19.26
C GLN A 318 -40.58 -6.38 -17.74
N SER A 319 -41.42 -7.30 -17.26
CA SER A 319 -41.79 -7.45 -15.84
C SER A 319 -40.60 -7.78 -14.93
N ASP A 320 -39.60 -8.52 -15.43
CA ASP A 320 -38.46 -8.92 -14.61
C ASP A 320 -37.48 -7.74 -14.43
N SER A 321 -37.35 -6.88 -15.44
CA SER A 321 -36.50 -5.67 -15.39
C SER A 321 -36.99 -4.65 -14.37
N GLU A 322 -38.31 -4.43 -14.30
CA GLU A 322 -38.92 -3.52 -13.31
C GLU A 322 -38.68 -4.01 -11.88
N LYS A 323 -38.82 -5.33 -11.64
CA LYS A 323 -38.51 -5.94 -10.33
C LYS A 323 -37.05 -5.78 -9.94
N HIS A 324 -36.11 -5.95 -10.87
CA HIS A 324 -34.68 -5.76 -10.58
C HIS A 324 -34.35 -4.31 -10.20
N ALA A 325 -34.96 -3.32 -10.87
CA ALA A 325 -34.78 -1.91 -10.54
C ALA A 325 -35.32 -1.58 -9.13
N GLU A 326 -36.51 -2.07 -8.79
CA GLU A 326 -37.10 -1.89 -7.45
C GLU A 326 -36.22 -2.49 -6.33
N VAL A 327 -35.62 -3.65 -6.58
CA VAL A 327 -34.72 -4.29 -5.61
C VAL A 327 -33.45 -3.45 -5.42
N VAL A 328 -32.88 -2.92 -6.50
CA VAL A 328 -31.69 -2.06 -6.43
C VAL A 328 -31.98 -0.78 -5.67
N ASP A 329 -33.14 -0.16 -5.90
CA ASP A 329 -33.59 1.01 -5.13
C ASP A 329 -33.76 0.70 -3.64
N ALA A 330 -34.32 -0.47 -3.32
CA ALA A 330 -34.42 -0.94 -1.95
C ALA A 330 -33.03 -1.20 -1.31
N VAL A 331 -32.05 -1.68 -2.08
CA VAL A 331 -30.65 -1.84 -1.63
C VAL A 331 -30.01 -0.48 -1.38
N ILE A 332 -30.17 0.50 -2.29
CA ILE A 332 -29.67 1.87 -2.14
C ILE A 332 -30.25 2.51 -0.87
N LYS A 333 -31.57 2.39 -0.69
CA LYS A 333 -32.25 2.92 0.50
C LYS A 333 -31.70 2.30 1.77
N ARG A 334 -31.57 0.96 1.85
CA ARG A 334 -31.00 0.29 3.02
C ARG A 334 -29.55 0.66 3.30
N LEU A 335 -28.73 0.85 2.25
CA LEU A 335 -27.35 1.33 2.38
C LEU A 335 -27.32 2.74 2.98
N SER A 336 -28.18 3.61 2.48
CA SER A 336 -28.34 4.99 2.96
C SER A 336 -28.79 4.99 4.43
N ASP A 337 -29.82 4.21 4.76
CA ASP A 337 -30.31 4.06 6.14
C ASP A 337 -29.21 3.53 7.07
N ARG A 338 -28.40 2.54 6.63
CA ARG A 338 -27.26 2.03 7.44
C ARG A 338 -26.19 3.10 7.65
N LEU A 339 -25.89 3.93 6.66
CA LEU A 339 -24.97 5.06 6.79
C LEU A 339 -25.50 6.11 7.78
N GLU A 340 -26.80 6.38 7.77
CA GLU A 340 -27.44 7.36 8.67
C GLU A 340 -27.59 6.85 10.12
N ILE A 341 -28.02 5.59 10.30
CA ILE A 341 -28.24 4.97 11.61
C ILE A 341 -26.92 4.74 12.35
N ARG A 342 -25.85 4.40 11.63
CA ARG A 342 -24.51 4.22 12.20
C ARG A 342 -23.86 5.52 12.69
N GLY A 343 -24.53 6.67 12.57
CA GLY A 343 -24.15 7.86 13.34
C GLY A 343 -24.32 7.72 14.86
N ARG A 344 -24.99 6.67 15.39
CA ARG A 344 -25.43 6.62 16.80
C ARG A 344 -25.07 5.38 17.62
N ASP A 345 -24.42 4.36 17.07
CA ASP A 345 -24.28 3.07 17.76
C ASP A 345 -22.90 2.78 18.42
N ALA A 346 -23.00 2.24 19.65
CA ALA A 346 -22.07 1.43 20.44
C ALA A 346 -20.76 2.04 20.98
N GLN A 347 -20.42 3.29 20.66
CA GLN A 347 -19.29 3.97 21.29
C GLN A 347 -19.73 4.82 22.48
N LYS A 348 -18.94 4.81 23.55
CA LYS A 348 -19.07 5.74 24.68
C LYS A 348 -18.76 7.17 24.24
N ILE A 349 -17.86 7.34 23.26
CA ILE A 349 -17.49 8.64 22.70
C ILE A 349 -17.88 8.67 21.22
N GLY A 350 -18.70 9.65 20.81
CA GLY A 350 -19.04 9.82 19.40
C GLY A 350 -17.83 10.21 18.56
N ILE A 351 -17.71 9.64 17.35
CA ILE A 351 -16.68 10.04 16.37
C ILE A 351 -17.04 11.42 15.82
N THR A 352 -16.17 12.41 16.02
CA THR A 352 -16.35 13.77 15.51
C THR A 352 -15.75 13.92 14.10
N ARG A 353 -16.08 15.01 13.39
CA ARG A 353 -15.44 15.34 12.11
C ARG A 353 -13.92 15.46 12.24
N THR A 354 -13.44 16.07 13.32
CA THR A 354 -12.01 16.19 13.62
C THR A 354 -11.35 14.82 13.76
N HIS A 355 -11.99 13.87 14.45
CA HIS A 355 -11.47 12.49 14.53
C HIS A 355 -11.34 11.85 13.14
N ILE A 356 -12.34 12.04 12.27
CA ILE A 356 -12.33 11.49 10.91
C ILE A 356 -11.18 12.09 10.09
N GLU A 357 -10.96 13.40 10.18
CA GLU A 357 -9.90 14.11 9.45
C GLU A 357 -8.50 13.68 9.92
N GLU A 358 -8.29 13.53 11.24
CA GLU A 358 -7.01 13.04 11.80
C GLU A 358 -6.74 11.57 11.45
N ILE A 359 -7.75 10.69 11.53
CA ILE A 359 -7.61 9.29 11.09
C ILE A 359 -7.25 9.24 9.60
N LYS A 360 -7.92 10.05 8.76
CA LYS A 360 -7.61 10.15 7.32
C LYS A 360 -6.17 10.59 7.08
N GLU A 361 -5.64 11.53 7.86
CA GLU A 361 -4.23 11.95 7.77
C GLU A 361 -3.30 10.76 7.98
N TYR A 362 -3.55 9.93 9.00
CA TYR A 362 -2.76 8.73 9.24
C TYR A 362 -2.91 7.67 8.15
N LEU A 363 -4.12 7.45 7.63
CA LEU A 363 -4.32 6.53 6.50
C LEU A 363 -3.59 7.00 5.23
N LYS A 364 -3.47 8.32 5.00
CA LYS A 364 -2.65 8.89 3.92
C LYS A 364 -1.16 8.72 4.18
N ALA A 365 -0.69 8.95 5.41
CA ALA A 365 0.70 8.77 5.80
C ALA A 365 1.17 7.31 5.64
N LEU A 366 0.27 6.35 5.86
CA LEU A 366 0.50 4.92 5.60
C LEU A 366 0.53 4.55 4.10
N ASP A 367 0.23 5.49 3.20
CA ASP A 367 -0.03 5.26 1.77
C ASP A 367 -1.12 4.19 1.58
N LEU A 368 -2.11 4.08 2.49
CA LEU A 368 -3.26 3.18 2.36
C LEU A 368 -4.36 3.81 1.50
N ILE A 369 -4.57 5.12 1.66
CA ILE A 369 -5.52 5.89 0.87
C ILE A 369 -4.82 7.01 0.09
N TYR A 370 -5.34 7.27 -1.10
CA TYR A 370 -4.96 8.35 -1.98
C TYR A 370 -6.19 9.19 -2.29
N CYS A 371 -6.10 10.51 -2.11
CA CYS A 371 -7.14 11.42 -2.58
C CYS A 371 -6.95 11.65 -4.07
N GLY A 372 -7.72 10.95 -4.89
CA GLY A 372 -7.78 11.12 -6.33
C GLY A 372 -8.10 12.59 -6.67
N PRO A 373 -7.26 13.26 -7.49
CA PRO A 373 -7.53 14.65 -7.85
C PRO A 373 -8.85 14.74 -8.62
N VAL A 374 -9.76 15.59 -8.15
CA VAL A 374 -11.01 15.94 -8.81
C VAL A 374 -11.03 17.44 -9.02
N GLU A 375 -11.30 17.83 -10.26
CA GLU A 375 -11.50 19.21 -10.65
C GLU A 375 -12.94 19.40 -11.10
N THR A 376 -13.47 20.62 -10.95
CA THR A 376 -14.78 20.99 -11.47
C THR A 376 -14.65 22.16 -12.43
N THR A 377 -15.53 22.19 -13.44
CA THR A 377 -15.75 23.37 -14.28
C THR A 377 -16.89 24.25 -13.78
N ALA A 378 -17.73 23.74 -12.87
CA ALA A 378 -18.89 24.48 -12.34
C ALA A 378 -18.45 25.45 -11.23
N ALA A 379 -18.80 26.73 -11.38
CA ALA A 379 -18.45 27.75 -10.40
C ALA A 379 -19.26 27.56 -9.11
N GLY A 380 -18.57 27.45 -7.97
CA GLY A 380 -19.19 27.32 -6.64
C GLY A 380 -19.50 25.89 -6.21
N THR A 381 -19.23 24.88 -7.04
CA THR A 381 -19.31 23.47 -6.64
C THR A 381 -18.00 23.03 -6.01
N GLU A 382 -18.03 22.52 -4.78
CA GLU A 382 -16.83 21.88 -4.22
C GLU A 382 -16.62 20.50 -4.88
N PRO A 383 -15.41 20.17 -5.35
CA PRO A 383 -15.10 18.83 -5.82
C PRO A 383 -15.38 17.81 -4.73
N TYR A 384 -16.03 16.70 -5.07
CA TYR A 384 -16.20 15.63 -4.10
C TYR A 384 -14.85 14.98 -3.77
N GLU A 385 -14.75 14.44 -2.56
CA GLU A 385 -13.56 13.76 -2.09
C GLU A 385 -13.47 12.35 -2.71
N ASN A 386 -12.66 12.17 -3.76
CA ASN A 386 -12.43 10.85 -4.35
C ASN A 386 -11.36 10.07 -3.57
N ILE A 387 -11.79 9.19 -2.66
CA ILE A 387 -10.88 8.34 -1.88
C ILE A 387 -10.61 7.05 -2.64
N ILE A 388 -9.33 6.80 -2.95
CA ILE A 388 -8.85 5.60 -3.63
C ILE A 388 -8.01 4.79 -2.62
N PHE A 389 -8.29 3.50 -2.47
CA PHE A 389 -7.41 2.61 -1.71
C PHE A 389 -6.26 2.17 -2.62
N THR A 390 -5.02 2.36 -2.16
CA THR A 390 -3.81 1.97 -2.89
C THR A 390 -3.62 0.46 -2.95
N GLN A 391 -4.27 -0.27 -2.04
CA GLN A 391 -4.42 -1.73 -2.05
C GLN A 391 -5.87 -2.06 -2.46
N PRO A 392 -6.13 -2.37 -3.74
CA PRO A 392 -7.49 -2.57 -4.24
C PRO A 392 -8.21 -3.76 -3.56
N SER A 393 -7.48 -4.81 -3.15
CA SER A 393 -8.05 -5.96 -2.46
C SER A 393 -8.89 -5.59 -1.23
N ILE A 394 -8.42 -4.66 -0.39
CA ILE A 394 -9.14 -4.19 0.81
C ILE A 394 -10.51 -3.62 0.42
N ARG A 395 -10.51 -2.73 -0.58
CA ARG A 395 -11.73 -2.07 -1.10
C ARG A 395 -12.71 -3.10 -1.64
N TYR A 396 -12.23 -4.01 -2.50
CA TYR A 396 -13.08 -5.00 -3.14
C TYR A 396 -13.66 -6.00 -2.13
N CYS A 397 -12.86 -6.56 -1.22
CA CYS A 397 -13.34 -7.49 -0.20
C CYS A 397 -14.41 -6.84 0.70
N GLN A 398 -14.22 -5.58 1.09
CA GLN A 398 -15.22 -4.86 1.90
C GLN A 398 -16.52 -4.60 1.14
N ALA A 399 -16.43 -4.17 -0.12
CA ALA A 399 -17.60 -4.00 -0.97
C ALA A 399 -18.33 -5.32 -1.17
N GLN A 400 -17.59 -6.42 -1.41
CA GLN A 400 -18.14 -7.76 -1.55
C GLN A 400 -18.91 -8.18 -0.30
N VAL A 401 -18.26 -8.17 0.88
CA VAL A 401 -18.89 -8.53 2.16
C VAL A 401 -20.13 -7.68 2.43
N LEU A 402 -20.08 -6.38 2.12
CA LEU A 402 -21.23 -5.48 2.29
C LEU A 402 -22.41 -5.89 1.41
N VAL A 403 -22.18 -6.08 0.11
CA VAL A 403 -23.24 -6.42 -0.85
C VAL A 403 -23.87 -7.78 -0.50
N TYR A 404 -23.07 -8.79 -0.17
CA TYR A 404 -23.59 -10.09 0.28
C TYR A 404 -24.38 -9.97 1.60
N SER A 405 -23.89 -9.17 2.56
CA SER A 405 -24.60 -8.96 3.84
C SER A 405 -25.95 -8.30 3.64
N LEU A 406 -26.04 -7.34 2.71
CA LEU A 406 -27.29 -6.64 2.40
C LEU A 406 -28.30 -7.57 1.74
N MET A 407 -27.86 -8.37 0.76
CA MET A 407 -28.75 -9.27 0.03
C MET A 407 -29.26 -10.46 0.88
N ASN A 408 -28.60 -10.74 2.01
CA ASN A 408 -29.04 -11.73 3.00
C ASN A 408 -29.96 -11.15 4.08
N ASP A 409 -30.29 -9.86 4.04
CA ASP A 409 -31.20 -9.22 4.98
C ASP A 409 -32.65 -9.69 4.77
N ASN A 410 -33.42 -9.85 5.86
CA ASN A 410 -34.76 -10.43 5.85
C ASN A 410 -35.73 -9.78 4.87
N ALA A 411 -35.60 -8.48 4.61
CA ALA A 411 -36.45 -7.80 3.64
C ALA A 411 -36.07 -8.05 2.17
N PHE A 412 -35.19 -9.01 1.88
CA PHE A 412 -34.98 -9.60 0.55
C PHE A 412 -35.27 -11.11 0.54
N SER A 413 -35.94 -11.64 1.57
CA SER A 413 -36.24 -13.07 1.71
C SER A 413 -37.17 -13.61 0.63
N GLU A 414 -38.03 -12.76 0.05
CA GLU A 414 -38.96 -13.10 -1.04
C GLU A 414 -38.29 -13.25 -2.41
N ILE A 415 -37.04 -12.79 -2.55
CA ILE A 415 -36.27 -12.88 -3.80
C ILE A 415 -35.67 -14.29 -3.92
N SER A 416 -35.74 -14.89 -5.11
CA SER A 416 -35.13 -16.19 -5.36
C SER A 416 -33.60 -16.13 -5.18
N GLU A 417 -32.99 -17.23 -4.74
CA GLU A 417 -31.51 -17.27 -4.60
C GLU A 417 -30.79 -17.06 -5.95
N TYR A 418 -31.41 -17.44 -7.06
CA TYR A 418 -30.91 -17.16 -8.40
C TYR A 418 -30.87 -15.66 -8.69
N ASP A 419 -31.98 -14.94 -8.46
CA ASP A 419 -32.06 -13.50 -8.71
C ASP A 419 -31.13 -12.72 -7.77
N LYS A 420 -30.98 -13.17 -6.51
CA LYS A 420 -29.98 -12.59 -5.60
C LYS A 420 -28.57 -12.73 -6.17
N CYS A 421 -28.21 -13.89 -6.71
CA CYS A 421 -26.89 -14.09 -7.31
C CYS A 421 -26.65 -13.16 -8.50
N ASP A 422 -27.64 -13.03 -9.39
CA ASP A 422 -27.55 -12.13 -10.55
C ASP A 422 -27.38 -10.67 -10.11
N ILE A 423 -28.20 -10.20 -9.17
CA ILE A 423 -28.11 -8.84 -8.63
C ILE A 423 -26.75 -8.58 -7.98
N ILE A 424 -26.27 -9.51 -7.14
CA ILE A 424 -24.95 -9.38 -6.50
C ILE A 424 -23.87 -9.29 -7.57
N GLY A 425 -23.88 -10.18 -8.57
CA GLY A 425 -22.91 -10.17 -9.66
C GLY A 425 -22.85 -8.81 -10.35
N ARG A 426 -24.00 -8.25 -10.74
CA ARG A 426 -24.08 -6.94 -11.40
C ARG A 426 -23.58 -5.79 -10.54
N ILE A 427 -23.91 -5.79 -9.24
CA ILE A 427 -23.41 -4.77 -8.31
C ILE A 427 -21.89 -4.87 -8.17
N LEU A 428 -21.36 -6.09 -8.07
CA LEU A 428 -19.91 -6.29 -7.98
C LEU A 428 -19.19 -5.93 -9.27
N ASP A 429 -19.80 -6.13 -10.44
CA ASP A 429 -19.26 -5.68 -11.73
C ASP A 429 -19.20 -4.16 -11.82
N ALA A 430 -20.25 -3.48 -11.36
CA ALA A 430 -20.28 -2.03 -11.24
C ALA A 430 -19.19 -1.51 -10.28
N VAL A 431 -18.99 -2.19 -9.15
CA VAL A 431 -17.90 -1.92 -8.20
C VAL A 431 -16.54 -2.09 -8.87
N ARG A 432 -16.29 -3.21 -9.56
CA ARG A 432 -15.03 -3.46 -10.28
C ARG A 432 -14.78 -2.40 -11.35
N GLY A 433 -15.82 -2.00 -12.08
CA GLY A 433 -15.69 -0.95 -13.08
C GLY A 433 -15.35 0.41 -12.49
N ARG A 434 -15.97 0.79 -11.37
CA ARG A 434 -15.58 2.02 -10.66
C ARG A 434 -14.16 1.95 -10.10
N MET A 435 -13.75 0.80 -9.57
CA MET A 435 -12.39 0.59 -9.07
C MET A 435 -11.33 0.65 -10.17
N MET A 436 -11.61 0.07 -11.34
CA MET A 436 -10.74 0.15 -12.52
C MET A 436 -10.47 1.60 -12.92
N LYS A 437 -11.49 2.47 -12.89
CA LYS A 437 -11.33 3.92 -13.10
C LYS A 437 -10.36 4.55 -12.10
N ASP A 438 -10.49 4.20 -10.83
CA ASP A 438 -9.64 4.72 -9.77
C ASP A 438 -8.20 4.19 -9.87
N ILE A 439 -8.01 2.92 -10.23
CA ILE A 439 -6.69 2.32 -10.48
C ILE A 439 -6.00 3.07 -11.62
N VAL A 440 -6.66 3.20 -12.78
CA VAL A 440 -6.11 3.94 -13.92
C VAL A 440 -5.74 5.38 -13.56
N LEU A 441 -6.61 6.07 -12.82
CA LEU A 441 -6.35 7.44 -12.35
C LEU A 441 -5.14 7.49 -11.40
N LEU A 442 -5.08 6.60 -10.41
CA LEU A 442 -4.00 6.51 -9.42
C LEU A 442 -2.66 6.23 -10.10
N GLU A 443 -2.58 5.18 -10.91
CA GLU A 443 -1.34 4.76 -11.55
C GLU A 443 -0.85 5.78 -12.56
N THR A 444 -1.76 6.36 -13.35
CA THR A 444 -1.40 7.45 -14.28
C THR A 444 -0.88 8.67 -13.52
N SER A 445 -1.49 9.03 -12.38
CA SER A 445 -1.02 10.13 -11.54
C SER A 445 0.37 9.87 -10.97
N LYS A 446 0.64 8.64 -10.50
CA LYS A 446 1.96 8.26 -9.94
C LYS A 446 3.04 8.17 -11.02
N ALA A 447 2.69 7.75 -12.24
CA ALA A 447 3.62 7.64 -13.38
C ALA A 447 3.93 9.00 -14.03
N LYS A 448 2.94 9.87 -14.21
CA LYS A 448 3.07 11.16 -14.91
C LYS A 448 3.20 12.35 -13.97
N ARG A 449 4.22 12.34 -13.10
CA ARG A 449 4.41 13.37 -12.04
C ARG A 449 4.60 14.80 -12.54
N THR A 450 5.04 14.99 -13.78
CA THR A 450 5.21 16.32 -14.39
C THR A 450 3.92 16.89 -14.99
N LYS A 451 2.85 16.08 -15.08
CA LYS A 451 1.57 16.46 -15.67
C LYS A 451 0.50 16.50 -14.58
N LYS A 452 -0.55 17.30 -14.79
CA LYS A 452 -1.72 17.27 -13.92
C LYS A 452 -2.65 16.16 -14.39
N VAL A 453 -2.90 15.18 -13.54
CA VAL A 453 -3.80 14.06 -13.80
C VAL A 453 -4.96 14.15 -12.82
N PHE A 454 -6.18 14.27 -13.31
CA PHE A 454 -7.36 14.47 -12.47
C PHE A 454 -8.64 13.99 -13.16
N ARG A 455 -9.69 13.78 -12.39
CA ARG A 455 -11.05 13.61 -12.91
C ARG A 455 -11.70 14.97 -13.10
N LEU A 456 -12.41 15.19 -14.21
CA LEU A 456 -13.09 16.46 -14.47
C LEU A 456 -14.60 16.30 -14.34
N GLN A 457 -15.17 16.94 -13.32
CA GLN A 457 -16.60 16.92 -13.01
C GLN A 457 -17.35 18.06 -13.70
N PHE A 458 -18.51 17.72 -14.25
CA PHE A 458 -19.54 18.61 -14.79
C PHE A 458 -20.84 18.43 -13.99
N ASP A 459 -21.89 19.22 -14.30
CA ASP A 459 -23.15 19.22 -13.55
C ASP A 459 -23.88 17.86 -13.52
N ALA A 460 -23.77 17.06 -14.59
CA ALA A 460 -24.46 15.77 -14.73
C ALA A 460 -23.56 14.61 -15.20
N ASP A 461 -22.26 14.84 -15.39
CA ASP A 461 -21.34 13.85 -15.97
C ASP A 461 -19.88 14.17 -15.61
N GLU A 462 -18.95 13.29 -15.98
CA GLU A 462 -17.53 13.45 -15.75
C GLU A 462 -16.66 12.88 -16.89
N PHE A 463 -15.53 13.53 -17.16
CA PHE A 463 -14.42 12.84 -17.80
C PHE A 463 -13.70 12.02 -16.73
N ASP A 464 -13.58 10.71 -16.94
CA ASP A 464 -13.04 9.79 -15.94
C ASP A 464 -11.60 10.13 -15.57
N MET A 465 -10.84 10.64 -16.54
CA MET A 465 -9.49 11.18 -16.36
C MET A 465 -9.16 12.22 -17.45
N VAL A 466 -8.45 13.26 -17.04
CA VAL A 466 -7.83 14.28 -17.89
C VAL A 466 -6.35 14.34 -17.53
N VAL A 467 -5.49 14.30 -18.54
CA VAL A 467 -4.04 14.50 -18.40
C VAL A 467 -3.68 15.82 -19.06
N TYR A 468 -3.40 16.83 -18.25
CA TYR A 468 -3.04 18.18 -18.67
C TYR A 468 -1.53 18.41 -18.58
N ASP A 469 -0.96 18.87 -19.68
CA ASP A 469 0.43 19.29 -19.80
C ASP A 469 0.51 20.83 -19.83
N SER A 470 1.05 21.41 -18.75
CA SER A 470 1.16 22.86 -18.62
C SER A 470 2.25 23.47 -19.50
N GLU A 471 3.23 22.68 -19.96
CA GLU A 471 4.32 23.19 -20.80
C GLU A 471 3.84 23.44 -22.24
N THR A 472 3.08 22.50 -22.79
CA THR A 472 2.52 22.60 -24.14
C THR A 472 1.12 23.22 -24.16
N ASN A 473 0.51 23.42 -22.99
CA ASN A 473 -0.88 23.82 -22.81
C ASN A 473 -1.86 22.95 -23.62
N THR A 474 -1.71 21.64 -23.48
CA THR A 474 -2.55 20.64 -24.15
C THR A 474 -3.09 19.63 -23.15
N CYS A 475 -4.25 19.07 -23.42
CA CYS A 475 -4.82 18.00 -22.61
C CYS A 475 -5.22 16.76 -23.42
N LYS A 476 -5.21 15.61 -22.74
CA LYS A 476 -5.76 14.35 -23.22
C LYS A 476 -6.95 13.98 -22.34
N ILE A 477 -8.07 13.58 -22.94
CA ILE A 477 -9.29 13.20 -22.22
C ILE A 477 -9.57 11.71 -22.37
N TYR A 478 -10.02 11.10 -21.28
CA TYR A 478 -10.20 9.66 -21.17
C TYR A 478 -11.62 9.31 -20.71
N ASP A 479 -12.19 8.30 -21.35
CA ASP A 479 -13.33 7.53 -20.87
C ASP A 479 -12.86 6.12 -20.52
N ILE A 480 -13.28 5.60 -19.36
CA ILE A 480 -12.82 4.30 -18.87
C ILE A 480 -14.03 3.39 -18.72
N GLN A 481 -14.01 2.26 -19.42
CA GLN A 481 -15.15 1.35 -19.55
C GLN A 481 -14.79 -0.04 -19.04
N TYR A 482 -15.58 -0.54 -18.10
CA TYR A 482 -15.49 -1.93 -17.66
C TYR A 482 -16.37 -2.80 -18.56
N SER A 483 -15.86 -3.07 -19.75
CA SER A 483 -16.52 -3.87 -20.78
C SER A 483 -15.48 -4.46 -21.72
N ARG A 484 -15.73 -5.67 -22.20
CA ARG A 484 -14.96 -6.29 -23.30
C ARG A 484 -15.44 -5.83 -24.67
N GLU A 485 -16.68 -5.40 -24.75
CA GLU A 485 -17.30 -4.92 -25.99
C GLU A 485 -17.23 -3.39 -26.09
N VAL A 486 -17.13 -2.91 -27.31
CA VAL A 486 -17.15 -1.48 -27.63
C VAL A 486 -18.58 -0.97 -27.48
N VAL A 487 -18.82 -0.14 -26.47
CA VAL A 487 -20.15 0.40 -26.20
C VAL A 487 -20.27 1.77 -26.88
N HIS A 488 -20.81 1.78 -28.10
CA HIS A 488 -20.78 2.98 -28.97
C HIS A 488 -21.47 4.23 -28.41
N HIS A 489 -22.46 4.07 -27.52
CA HIS A 489 -23.16 5.20 -26.92
C HIS A 489 -22.40 5.86 -25.76
N LYS A 490 -21.33 5.23 -25.24
CA LYS A 490 -20.61 5.73 -24.04
C LYS A 490 -19.47 6.70 -24.38
N TYR A 491 -18.81 6.59 -25.54
CA TYR A 491 -17.78 7.57 -25.93
C TYR A 491 -18.33 8.89 -26.47
N ILE A 492 -19.66 9.01 -26.64
CA ILE A 492 -20.33 10.25 -27.09
C ILE A 492 -19.95 11.42 -26.20
N LYS A 493 -19.72 11.19 -24.90
CA LYS A 493 -19.30 12.24 -23.97
C LYS A 493 -17.96 12.89 -24.33
N LEU A 494 -17.04 12.17 -24.98
CA LEU A 494 -15.75 12.70 -25.44
C LEU A 494 -15.89 13.67 -26.62
N PHE A 495 -17.07 13.74 -27.24
CA PHE A 495 -17.42 14.64 -28.33
C PHE A 495 -18.49 15.67 -27.94
N ASP A 496 -18.89 15.72 -26.68
CA ASP A 496 -19.80 16.76 -26.19
C ASP A 496 -19.10 18.12 -26.31
N GLU A 497 -19.56 18.94 -27.25
CA GLU A 497 -18.95 20.22 -27.60
C GLU A 497 -18.86 21.16 -26.39
N LYS A 498 -19.88 21.17 -25.53
CA LYS A 498 -19.91 22.04 -24.35
C LYS A 498 -18.86 21.60 -23.33
N LYS A 499 -18.77 20.29 -23.05
CA LYS A 499 -17.79 19.73 -22.12
C LYS A 499 -16.37 19.89 -22.64
N CYS A 500 -16.16 19.65 -23.94
CA CYS A 500 -14.87 19.86 -24.58
C CYS A 500 -14.42 21.32 -24.48
N LEU A 501 -15.31 22.26 -24.83
CA LEU A 501 -15.00 23.69 -24.74
C LEU A 501 -14.71 24.13 -23.29
N ALA A 502 -15.48 23.65 -22.32
CA ALA A 502 -15.23 23.93 -20.91
C ALA A 502 -13.87 23.41 -20.43
N CYS A 503 -13.47 22.21 -20.87
CA CYS A 503 -12.15 21.65 -20.61
C CYS A 503 -11.05 22.47 -21.30
N GLU A 504 -11.19 22.78 -22.58
CA GLU A 504 -10.18 23.52 -23.36
C GLU A 504 -9.96 24.94 -22.86
N ASN A 505 -11.02 25.61 -22.41
CA ASN A 505 -10.94 26.95 -21.84
C ASN A 505 -10.06 27.01 -20.58
N LYS A 506 -10.00 25.92 -19.80
CA LYS A 506 -9.26 25.88 -18.52
C LYS A 506 -7.92 25.12 -18.63
N TYR A 507 -7.83 24.09 -19.47
CA TYR A 507 -6.71 23.15 -19.52
C TYR A 507 -6.10 23.01 -20.93
N GLY A 508 -6.35 23.97 -21.82
CA GLY A 508 -5.74 23.99 -23.14
C GLY A 508 -6.29 22.94 -24.10
N LYS A 509 -5.78 22.96 -25.34
CA LYS A 509 -6.38 22.23 -26.47
C LYS A 509 -6.41 20.72 -26.24
N ILE A 510 -7.55 20.07 -26.56
CA ILE A 510 -7.67 18.61 -26.54
C ILE A 510 -6.94 18.04 -27.75
N THR A 511 -5.87 17.27 -27.51
CA THR A 511 -5.07 16.65 -28.59
C THR A 511 -5.45 15.20 -28.85
N GLU A 512 -5.91 14.48 -27.82
CA GLU A 512 -6.23 13.06 -27.91
C GLU A 512 -7.48 12.73 -27.11
N ARG A 513 -8.29 11.81 -27.66
CA ARG A 513 -9.47 11.22 -27.05
C ARG A 513 -9.25 9.72 -26.93
N VAL A 514 -9.29 9.21 -25.71
CA VAL A 514 -8.91 7.82 -25.42
C VAL A 514 -10.04 7.12 -24.68
N VAL A 515 -10.34 5.88 -25.08
CA VAL A 515 -11.22 4.96 -24.35
C VAL A 515 -10.35 3.83 -23.82
N ILE A 516 -10.31 3.65 -22.50
CA ILE A 516 -9.64 2.51 -21.86
C ILE A 516 -10.69 1.46 -21.53
N TYR A 517 -10.51 0.23 -22.00
CA TYR A 517 -11.49 -0.86 -21.83
C TYR A 517 -10.83 -2.25 -21.80
N GLN A 518 -11.61 -3.34 -21.75
CA GLN A 518 -11.09 -4.69 -21.61
C GLN A 518 -10.97 -5.48 -22.93
N GLY A 519 -11.27 -4.86 -24.08
CA GLY A 519 -11.07 -5.49 -25.40
C GLY A 519 -9.71 -5.17 -26.02
N GLU A 520 -9.56 -5.42 -27.32
CA GLU A 520 -8.32 -5.21 -28.07
C GLU A 520 -8.02 -3.74 -28.38
N SER A 521 -6.75 -3.33 -28.34
CA SER A 521 -6.36 -1.95 -28.68
C SER A 521 -6.52 -1.67 -30.17
N TYR A 522 -7.19 -0.57 -30.54
CA TYR A 522 -7.32 -0.11 -31.94
C TYR A 522 -7.61 1.39 -32.03
N ILE A 523 -7.47 1.97 -33.23
CA ILE A 523 -7.85 3.37 -33.50
C ILE A 523 -9.11 3.37 -34.35
N ALA A 524 -10.18 3.99 -33.85
CA ALA A 524 -11.43 4.10 -34.57
C ALA A 524 -11.37 5.17 -35.68
N GLU A 525 -12.23 5.06 -36.69
CA GLU A 525 -12.29 5.98 -37.84
C GLU A 525 -12.54 7.45 -37.44
N ASN A 526 -13.21 7.66 -36.30
CA ASN A 526 -13.47 8.98 -35.74
C ASN A 526 -12.28 9.57 -34.94
N GLY A 527 -11.12 8.89 -34.95
CA GLY A 527 -9.89 9.33 -34.28
C GLY A 527 -9.82 9.00 -32.78
N VAL A 528 -10.81 8.29 -32.21
CA VAL A 528 -10.74 7.80 -30.83
C VAL A 528 -9.78 6.62 -30.73
N GLN A 529 -8.88 6.66 -29.75
CA GLN A 529 -7.97 5.56 -29.45
C GLN A 529 -8.61 4.64 -28.41
N TYR A 530 -8.88 3.40 -28.77
CA TYR A 530 -9.28 2.35 -27.85
C TYR A 530 -8.02 1.62 -27.37
N ILE A 531 -7.82 1.55 -26.07
CA ILE A 531 -6.65 0.92 -25.47
C ILE A 531 -7.13 -0.10 -24.44
N ASN A 532 -6.60 -1.32 -24.55
CA ASN A 532 -6.78 -2.34 -23.52
C ASN A 532 -6.22 -1.84 -22.18
N ALA A 533 -6.96 -2.02 -21.10
CA ALA A 533 -6.61 -1.49 -19.80
C ALA A 533 -5.37 -2.15 -19.18
N GLU A 534 -5.20 -3.44 -19.39
CA GLU A 534 -4.06 -4.20 -18.88
C GLU A 534 -2.79 -3.77 -19.64
N GLU A 535 -2.89 -3.59 -20.97
CA GLU A 535 -1.81 -3.02 -21.79
C GLU A 535 -1.46 -1.58 -21.36
N TYR A 536 -2.48 -0.73 -21.17
CA TYR A 536 -2.28 0.64 -20.72
C TYR A 536 -1.55 0.70 -19.38
N LEU A 537 -2.01 -0.07 -18.38
CA LEU A 537 -1.42 -0.11 -17.05
C LEU A 537 0.00 -0.71 -17.06
N LYS A 538 0.28 -1.69 -17.91
CA LYS A 538 1.65 -2.23 -18.10
C LYS A 538 2.60 -1.26 -18.78
N ALA A 539 2.08 -0.30 -19.56
CA ALA A 539 2.90 0.67 -20.28
C ALA A 539 3.26 1.92 -19.45
N LEU A 540 2.58 2.17 -18.32
CA LEU A 540 2.91 3.24 -17.36
C LEU A 540 4.24 2.98 -16.65
#